data_AF-A0A942LJS7-F1
#
_entry.id   AF-A0A942LJS7-F1
#
_cell.length_a   1.000
_cell.length_b   1.000
_cell.length_c   1.000
_cell.angle_alpha   90.00
_cell.angle_beta   90.00
_cell.angle_gamma   90.00
#
_symmetry.space_group_name_H-M   'P 1'
#
loop_
_entity.id
_entity.type
_entity.pdbx_description
1 polymer ?
#
loop_
_entity_poly.entity_id
_entity_poly.type
_entity_poly.pdbx_seq_one_letter_code
_entity_poly.pdbx_strand_id
1 'polypeptide(L)'
;MHGENERELLRKVHAYLSNPSQVFTTQSNNRLQILSPGKMNLYDGPDLKNIAMLLNGYVIVGDAEFHRCSSDWLRHAHSTNIEYDDVVIHIVFKDDMPITRDFETLVIDESQLKVLPPIEKRTEIDIANDIEELQNYALIRLLRMTANAKKLFNNANLREGFHSNLADFLKRYSSKRRRPAYDEIRLKEILESLTNSEMIDFLKFLEIKETVSIPDTMHGFIKKRIANEGAHLRREIVLNCLLPAALSIADDNSRVSLFSWFWSTSALNSYGILKKRFPNIPQNFLWQQQGMLEYIKENGRQPDYISETANTYGFAEILSFYKLGRLPLEFFED
;
A
#
# COMPACT_ATOMS: atom_id res chain seq x y z
N MET A 1 28.20 30.52 9.47
CA MET A 1 27.10 29.78 8.82
C MET A 1 27.65 28.41 8.46
N HIS A 2 27.49 27.41 9.34
CA HIS A 2 27.76 26.03 8.94
C HIS A 2 26.67 25.64 7.94
N GLY A 3 27.06 25.29 6.71
CA GLY A 3 26.11 24.79 5.73
C GLY A 3 25.36 23.60 6.33
N GLU A 4 24.04 23.60 6.20
CA GLU A 4 23.24 22.45 6.61
C GLU A 4 23.77 21.19 5.93
N ASN A 5 23.91 20.11 6.71
CA ASN A 5 24.39 18.83 6.21
C ASN A 5 23.40 18.28 5.17
N GLU A 6 23.88 17.74 4.05
CA GLU A 6 23.07 17.16 2.98
C GLU A 6 22.05 16.12 3.50
N ARG A 7 22.44 15.36 4.51
CA ARG A 7 21.56 14.41 5.22
C ARG A 7 20.40 15.07 5.96
N GLU A 8 20.61 16.26 6.50
CA GLU A 8 19.58 17.02 7.19
C GLU A 8 18.57 17.60 6.20
N LEU A 9 19.05 18.06 5.05
CA LEU A 9 18.20 18.52 3.95
C LEU A 9 17.37 17.39 3.37
N LEU A 10 17.97 16.24 3.12
CA LEU A 10 17.25 15.05 2.65
C LEU A 10 16.12 14.67 3.62
N ARG A 11 16.34 14.75 4.93
CA ARG A 11 15.27 14.52 5.93
C ARG A 11 14.13 15.52 5.82
N LYS A 12 14.46 16.80 5.63
CA LYS A 12 13.45 17.85 5.47
C LYS A 12 12.64 17.64 4.19
N VAL A 13 13.31 17.30 3.09
CA VAL A 13 12.67 16.96 1.81
C VAL A 13 11.77 15.74 1.96
N HIS A 14 12.27 14.65 2.56
CA HIS A 14 11.50 13.43 2.82
C HIS A 14 10.22 13.75 3.62
N ALA A 15 10.34 14.46 4.74
CA ALA A 15 9.19 14.86 5.57
C ALA A 15 8.21 15.78 4.84
N TYR A 16 8.71 16.64 3.94
CA TYR A 16 7.87 17.49 3.10
C TYR A 16 7.05 16.66 2.10
N LEU A 17 7.66 15.64 1.51
CA LEU A 17 7.00 14.72 0.57
C LEU A 17 6.04 13.73 1.24
N SER A 18 6.18 13.46 2.55
CA SER A 18 5.28 12.59 3.33
C SER A 18 3.84 13.10 3.46
N ASN A 19 3.51 14.30 2.99
CA ASN A 19 2.15 14.82 3.04
C ASN A 19 1.33 14.38 1.81
N PRO A 20 0.48 13.34 1.90
CA PRO A 20 -0.24 12.81 0.75
C PRO A 20 -1.32 13.75 0.23
N SER A 21 -1.67 14.82 0.95
CA SER A 21 -2.65 15.82 0.48
C SER A 21 -2.04 16.82 -0.50
N GLN A 22 -0.71 16.84 -0.61
CA GLN A 22 -0.01 17.78 -1.47
C GLN A 22 0.01 17.26 -2.91
N VAL A 23 -0.36 18.15 -3.83
CA VAL A 23 -0.31 17.92 -5.28
C VAL A 23 0.73 18.87 -5.84
N PHE A 24 1.63 18.31 -6.63
CA PHE A 24 2.72 18.98 -7.31
C PHE A 24 2.46 19.01 -8.81
N THR A 25 3.19 19.89 -9.49
CA THR A 25 3.31 19.91 -10.95
C THR A 25 4.78 19.72 -11.28
N THR A 26 5.10 18.72 -12.09
CA THR A 26 6.49 18.46 -12.51
C THR A 26 6.93 19.52 -13.54
N GLN A 27 8.23 19.60 -13.84
CA GLN A 27 8.73 20.47 -14.92
C GLN A 27 8.18 20.08 -16.31
N SER A 28 7.72 18.84 -16.48
CA SER A 28 7.02 18.36 -17.67
C SER A 28 5.52 18.71 -17.69
N ASN A 29 5.04 19.54 -16.75
CA ASN A 29 3.62 19.89 -16.53
C ASN A 29 2.70 18.71 -16.15
N ASN A 30 3.26 17.62 -15.63
CA ASN A 30 2.47 16.48 -15.19
C ASN A 30 1.96 16.68 -13.76
N ARG A 31 0.71 16.28 -13.51
CA ARG A 31 0.12 16.33 -12.17
C ARG A 31 0.69 15.18 -11.36
N LEU A 32 1.37 15.52 -10.27
CA LEU A 32 2.06 14.58 -9.39
C LEU A 32 1.48 14.64 -7.98
N GLN A 33 1.28 13.48 -7.36
CA GLN A 33 0.97 13.38 -5.94
C GLN A 33 1.82 12.28 -5.35
N ILE A 34 2.61 12.58 -4.32
CA ILE A 34 3.37 11.55 -3.62
C ILE A 34 2.42 10.77 -2.72
N LEU A 35 2.35 9.46 -2.96
CA LEU A 35 1.56 8.52 -2.17
C LEU A 35 2.37 8.00 -0.99
N SER A 36 3.67 7.81 -1.20
CA SER A 36 4.68 7.43 -0.21
C SER A 36 6.03 7.99 -0.67
N PRO A 37 6.73 8.83 0.11
CA PRO A 37 8.07 9.35 -0.23
C PRO A 37 9.17 8.27 -0.28
N GLY A 38 8.87 7.04 0.13
CA GLY A 38 9.82 5.94 0.12
C GLY A 38 10.76 5.97 1.33
N LYS A 39 11.76 5.09 1.32
CA LYS A 39 12.71 4.96 2.44
C LYS A 39 14.00 5.72 2.13
N MET A 40 14.41 6.60 3.04
CA MET A 40 15.75 7.19 2.99
C MET A 40 16.84 6.12 2.93
N ASN A 41 17.69 6.21 1.92
CA ASN A 41 18.92 5.46 1.81
C ASN A 41 20.02 6.19 2.59
N LEU A 42 20.79 5.43 3.39
CA LEU A 42 21.92 5.97 4.16
C LEU A 42 23.27 5.48 3.63
N TYR A 43 23.23 4.75 2.52
CA TYR A 43 24.33 4.09 1.85
C TYR A 43 24.37 4.54 0.38
N ASP A 44 25.24 3.92 -0.41
CA ASP A 44 25.40 4.26 -1.83
C ASP A 44 24.10 4.01 -2.64
N GLY A 45 23.94 4.76 -3.72
CA GLY A 45 22.77 4.76 -4.60
C GLY A 45 21.75 5.87 -4.27
N PRO A 46 20.57 5.85 -4.93
CA PRO A 46 19.55 6.88 -4.80
C PRO A 46 19.16 7.22 -3.37
N ASP A 47 18.95 8.51 -3.10
CA ASP A 47 18.63 9.06 -1.78
C ASP A 47 17.37 8.47 -1.14
N LEU A 48 16.33 8.23 -1.94
CA LEU A 48 15.07 7.64 -1.51
C LEU A 48 14.76 6.41 -2.35
N LYS A 49 14.53 5.28 -1.68
CA LYS A 49 14.20 4.00 -2.32
C LYS A 49 12.70 3.73 -2.27
N ASN A 50 12.15 3.22 -3.37
CA ASN A 50 10.74 2.82 -3.48
C ASN A 50 9.75 3.96 -3.18
N ILE A 51 10.00 5.15 -3.70
CA ILE A 51 8.99 6.22 -3.73
C ILE A 51 7.78 5.75 -4.55
N ALA A 52 6.58 6.01 -4.06
CA ALA A 52 5.34 5.75 -4.79
C ALA A 52 4.61 7.06 -5.08
N MET A 53 4.25 7.28 -6.34
CA MET A 53 3.63 8.52 -6.79
C MET A 53 2.46 8.26 -7.73
N LEU A 54 1.45 9.11 -7.67
CA LEU A 54 0.38 9.19 -8.65
C LEU A 54 0.77 10.28 -9.67
N LEU A 55 1.17 9.87 -10.87
CA LEU A 55 1.52 10.76 -11.98
C LEU A 55 0.44 10.67 -13.06
N ASN A 56 -0.28 11.77 -13.33
CA ASN A 56 -1.37 11.83 -14.31
C ASN A 56 -2.43 10.71 -14.17
N GLY A 57 -2.67 10.21 -12.95
CA GLY A 57 -3.62 9.14 -12.69
C GLY A 57 -3.02 7.73 -12.69
N TYR A 58 -1.73 7.58 -13.00
CA TYR A 58 -0.99 6.32 -12.94
C TYR A 58 -0.16 6.23 -11.67
N VAL A 59 -0.14 5.06 -11.03
CA VAL A 59 0.74 4.81 -9.88
C VAL A 59 2.09 4.33 -10.41
N ILE A 60 3.15 5.05 -10.06
CA ILE A 60 4.53 4.77 -10.44
C ILE A 60 5.33 4.53 -9.17
N VAL A 61 6.13 3.46 -9.18
CA VAL A 61 7.07 3.16 -8.09
C VAL A 61 8.47 3.02 -8.64
N GLY A 62 9.42 3.62 -7.95
CA GLY A 62 10.85 3.53 -8.26
C GLY A 62 11.64 4.28 -7.21
N ASP A 63 12.77 4.83 -7.58
CA ASP A 63 13.60 5.60 -6.67
C ASP A 63 13.48 7.11 -6.91
N ALA A 64 13.83 7.89 -5.91
CA ALA A 64 14.01 9.33 -6.06
C ALA A 64 15.43 9.71 -5.66
N GLU A 65 15.98 10.64 -6.44
CA GLU A 65 17.25 11.27 -6.13
C GLU A 65 17.01 12.73 -5.76
N PHE A 66 17.72 13.25 -4.76
CA PHE A 66 17.64 14.63 -4.37
C PHE A 66 18.97 15.35 -4.60
N HIS A 67 18.91 16.50 -5.27
CA HIS A 67 20.07 17.40 -5.37
C HIS A 67 19.68 18.85 -5.12
N ARG A 68 20.66 19.71 -4.86
CA ARG A 68 20.41 21.15 -4.82
C ARG A 68 20.11 21.69 -6.22
N CYS A 69 20.93 21.29 -7.21
CA CYS A 69 20.79 21.67 -8.60
C CYS A 69 20.58 20.45 -9.51
N SER A 70 19.84 20.58 -10.61
CA SER A 70 19.69 19.50 -11.57
C SER A 70 21.02 19.10 -12.23
N SER A 71 21.92 20.06 -12.45
CA SER A 71 23.28 19.82 -12.96
C SER A 71 24.16 18.90 -12.08
N ASP A 72 23.82 18.72 -10.79
CA ASP A 72 24.55 17.84 -9.88
C ASP A 72 24.40 16.36 -10.30
N TRP A 73 23.31 16.00 -11.00
CA TRP A 73 23.12 14.67 -11.58
C TRP A 73 24.28 14.25 -12.49
N LEU A 74 24.75 15.18 -13.34
CA LEU A 74 25.88 14.94 -14.23
C LEU A 74 27.21 15.00 -13.48
N ARG A 75 27.35 15.91 -12.50
CA ARG A 75 28.57 16.05 -11.70
C ARG A 75 28.88 14.78 -10.92
N HIS A 76 27.85 14.10 -10.41
CA HIS A 76 27.99 12.83 -9.68
C HIS A 76 28.08 11.61 -10.61
N ALA A 77 28.02 11.81 -11.93
CA ALA A 77 28.07 10.75 -12.94
C ALA A 77 26.96 9.69 -12.81
N HIS A 78 25.82 10.05 -12.22
CA HIS A 78 24.65 9.18 -12.05
C HIS A 78 24.11 8.69 -13.40
N SER A 79 24.29 9.48 -14.47
CA SER A 79 23.99 9.07 -15.85
C SER A 79 24.74 7.84 -16.35
N THR A 80 25.78 7.36 -15.66
CA THR A 80 26.53 6.16 -16.04
C THR A 80 26.48 5.07 -14.96
N ASN A 81 25.80 5.33 -13.85
CA ASN A 81 25.70 4.40 -12.74
C ASN A 81 24.35 3.67 -12.80
N ILE A 82 24.41 2.35 -12.92
CA ILE A 82 23.23 1.48 -13.00
C ILE A 82 22.36 1.51 -11.74
N GLU A 83 22.93 1.88 -10.58
CA GLU A 83 22.16 2.00 -9.34
C GLU A 83 21.09 3.10 -9.37
N TYR A 84 21.17 4.00 -10.35
CA TYR A 84 20.24 5.13 -10.55
C TYR A 84 19.27 4.92 -11.71
N ASP A 85 19.30 3.77 -12.38
CA ASP A 85 18.40 3.50 -13.51
C ASP A 85 16.94 3.35 -13.10
N ASP A 86 16.68 3.04 -11.83
CA ASP A 86 15.34 2.96 -11.24
C ASP A 86 14.83 4.31 -10.71
N VAL A 87 15.62 5.40 -10.83
CA VAL A 87 15.16 6.74 -10.48
C VAL A 87 14.05 7.16 -11.43
N VAL A 88 12.87 7.40 -10.86
CA VAL A 88 11.65 7.82 -11.59
C VAL A 88 11.30 9.29 -11.34
N ILE A 89 11.93 9.91 -10.34
CA ILE A 89 11.80 11.33 -10.06
C ILE A 89 13.11 11.93 -9.53
N HIS A 90 13.56 13.03 -10.13
CA HIS A 90 14.66 13.84 -9.65
C HIS A 90 14.12 15.07 -8.93
N ILE A 91 14.39 15.17 -7.64
CA ILE A 91 13.95 16.26 -6.79
C ILE A 91 15.07 17.28 -6.67
N VAL A 92 14.79 18.53 -7.00
CA VAL A 92 15.78 19.60 -6.95
C VAL A 92 15.24 20.86 -6.29
N PHE A 93 16.12 21.67 -5.72
CA PHE A 93 15.76 23.05 -5.35
C PHE A 93 15.82 24.00 -6.53
N LYS A 94 16.72 23.73 -7.47
CA LYS A 94 16.89 24.52 -8.67
C LYS A 94 17.07 23.62 -9.87
N ASP A 95 16.15 23.70 -10.82
CA ASP A 95 16.36 23.13 -12.14
C ASP A 95 17.18 24.11 -12.99
N ASP A 96 18.51 23.95 -12.99
CA ASP A 96 19.46 24.86 -13.64
C ASP A 96 19.93 24.38 -15.02
N MET A 97 19.66 23.13 -15.37
CA MET A 97 19.97 22.54 -16.68
C MET A 97 19.03 21.36 -16.99
N PRO A 98 18.56 21.21 -18.24
CA PRO A 98 17.79 20.03 -18.63
C PRO A 98 18.64 18.75 -18.52
N ILE A 99 18.09 17.73 -17.86
CA ILE A 99 18.68 16.39 -17.79
C ILE A 99 17.86 15.43 -18.66
N THR A 100 18.47 14.87 -19.69
CA THR A 100 17.83 13.90 -20.59
C THR A 100 17.87 12.50 -19.99
N ARG A 101 16.84 12.11 -19.23
CA ARG A 101 16.64 10.78 -18.64
C ARG A 101 15.14 10.46 -18.51
N ASP A 102 14.83 9.18 -18.29
CA ASP A 102 13.45 8.66 -18.17
C ASP A 102 12.86 8.86 -16.76
N PHE A 103 12.96 10.08 -16.21
CA PHE A 103 12.35 10.47 -14.93
C PHE A 103 11.67 11.83 -15.00
N GLU A 104 10.75 12.09 -14.07
CA GLU A 104 10.18 13.42 -13.87
C GLU A 104 11.11 14.31 -13.04
N THR A 105 11.08 15.63 -13.27
CA THR A 105 11.78 16.58 -12.39
C THR A 105 10.79 17.34 -11.52
N LEU A 106 10.99 17.29 -10.20
CA LEU A 106 10.21 18.04 -9.22
C LEU A 106 11.07 19.12 -8.59
N VAL A 107 10.66 20.37 -8.75
CA VAL A 107 11.30 21.51 -8.09
C VAL A 107 10.56 21.82 -6.79
N ILE A 108 11.29 21.84 -5.68
CA ILE A 108 10.78 22.21 -4.35
C ILE A 108 11.45 23.50 -3.92
N ASP A 109 10.68 24.46 -3.41
CA ASP A 109 11.24 25.67 -2.82
C ASP A 109 11.81 25.35 -1.43
N GLU A 110 13.13 25.50 -1.26
CA GLU A 110 13.85 25.25 0.00
C GLU A 110 13.24 26.01 1.19
N SER A 111 12.61 27.18 0.95
CA SER A 111 11.94 27.96 1.99
C SER A 111 10.67 27.31 2.56
N GLN A 112 10.08 26.34 1.84
CA GLN A 112 8.89 25.59 2.28
C GLN A 112 9.24 24.48 3.28
N LEU A 113 10.52 24.14 3.42
CA LEU A 113 11.00 23.09 4.30
C LEU A 113 10.98 23.56 5.76
N LYS A 114 10.21 22.86 6.60
CA LYS A 114 10.11 23.17 8.04
C LYS A 114 11.30 22.60 8.81
N VAL A 115 11.69 23.29 9.89
CA VAL A 115 12.68 22.77 10.85
C VAL A 115 12.09 21.57 11.58
N LEU A 116 12.77 20.43 11.51
CA LEU A 116 12.38 19.20 12.21
C LEU A 116 12.97 19.20 13.64
N PRO A 117 12.23 18.76 14.66
CA PRO A 117 12.76 18.63 16.01
C PRO A 117 13.89 17.58 16.08
N PRO A 118 14.83 17.68 17.07
CA PRO A 118 15.88 16.68 17.25
C PRO A 118 15.30 15.29 17.49
N ILE A 119 15.94 14.27 16.92
CA ILE A 119 15.52 12.87 17.09
C ILE A 119 15.84 12.44 18.53
N GLU A 120 14.85 12.44 19.41
CA GLU A 120 14.92 11.66 20.65
C GLU A 120 14.79 10.16 20.33
N LYS A 121 15.38 9.29 21.16
CA LYS A 121 15.44 7.83 20.94
C LYS A 121 14.08 7.26 20.55
N ARG A 122 14.06 6.54 19.42
CA ARG A 122 12.84 6.00 18.82
C ARG A 122 12.08 5.09 19.79
N THR A 123 10.80 5.39 20.01
CA THR A 123 9.86 4.55 20.77
C THR A 123 8.69 4.11 19.89
N GLU A 124 7.84 3.18 20.36
CA GLU A 124 6.58 2.75 19.69
C GLU A 124 5.65 3.93 19.32
N ILE A 125 5.92 5.13 19.82
CA ILE A 125 5.20 6.39 19.54
C ILE A 125 5.59 6.99 18.19
N ASP A 126 6.79 6.75 17.67
CA ASP A 126 7.27 7.37 16.43
C ASP A 126 6.62 6.77 15.18
N ILE A 127 6.28 5.48 15.24
CA ILE A 127 5.59 4.73 14.18
C ILE A 127 4.10 5.13 14.12
N ALA A 128 3.56 5.64 15.23
CA ALA A 128 2.22 6.21 15.27
C ALA A 128 2.14 7.60 14.63
N ASN A 129 3.26 8.27 14.42
CA ASN A 129 3.33 9.56 13.77
C ASN A 129 3.62 9.46 12.27
N ASP A 130 4.00 8.29 11.76
CA ASP A 130 4.24 8.04 10.35
C ASP A 130 3.10 7.20 9.74
N ILE A 131 2.10 7.91 9.20
CA ILE A 131 0.96 7.33 8.48
C ILE A 131 1.43 6.39 7.36
N GLU A 132 2.59 6.67 6.76
CA GLU A 132 3.18 5.90 5.67
C GLU A 132 3.62 4.50 6.12
N GLU A 133 4.27 4.40 7.28
CA GLU A 133 4.68 3.12 7.85
C GLU A 133 3.45 2.24 8.13
N LEU A 134 2.37 2.84 8.62
CA LEU A 134 1.12 2.14 8.85
C LEU A 134 0.45 1.66 7.54
N GLN A 135 0.52 2.46 6.47
CA GLN A 135 0.05 2.07 5.14
C GLN A 135 0.85 0.89 4.61
N ASN A 136 2.18 0.89 4.78
CA ASN A 136 3.05 -0.22 4.39
C ASN A 136 2.68 -1.51 5.09
N TYR A 137 2.45 -1.46 6.41
CA TYR A 137 1.97 -2.62 7.15
C TYR A 137 0.60 -3.12 6.66
N ALA A 138 -0.32 -2.20 6.35
CA ALA A 138 -1.64 -2.56 5.81
C ALA A 138 -1.54 -3.23 4.44
N LEU A 139 -0.68 -2.71 3.57
CA LEU A 139 -0.43 -3.24 2.23
C LEU A 139 0.25 -4.61 2.28
N ILE A 140 1.33 -4.76 3.05
CA ILE A 140 2.04 -6.04 3.25
C ILE A 140 1.07 -7.11 3.72
N ARG A 141 0.22 -6.77 4.69
CA ARG A 141 -0.81 -7.67 5.19
C ARG A 141 -1.77 -8.11 4.07
N LEU A 142 -2.29 -7.15 3.31
CA LEU A 142 -3.19 -7.42 2.19
C LEU A 142 -2.53 -8.31 1.13
N LEU A 143 -1.30 -8.01 0.72
CA LEU A 143 -0.56 -8.79 -0.27
C LEU A 143 -0.28 -10.22 0.21
N ARG A 144 0.12 -10.42 1.48
CA ARG A 144 0.29 -11.76 2.06
C ARG A 144 -1.02 -12.57 1.99
N MET A 145 -2.16 -11.92 2.21
CA MET A 145 -3.47 -12.56 2.12
C MET A 145 -3.84 -12.88 0.67
N THR A 146 -3.55 -11.98 -0.27
CA THR A 146 -3.76 -12.18 -1.71
C THR A 146 -2.92 -13.34 -2.24
N ALA A 147 -1.65 -13.45 -1.84
CA ALA A 147 -0.77 -14.55 -2.22
C ALA A 147 -1.28 -15.91 -1.69
N ASN A 148 -1.78 -15.94 -0.45
CA ASN A 148 -2.39 -17.16 0.09
C ASN A 148 -3.68 -17.53 -0.65
N ALA A 149 -4.52 -16.55 -0.98
CA ALA A 149 -5.72 -16.78 -1.77
C ALA A 149 -5.36 -17.33 -3.17
N LYS A 150 -4.36 -16.75 -3.84
CA LYS A 150 -3.88 -17.21 -5.16
C LYS A 150 -3.45 -18.68 -5.14
N LYS A 151 -2.71 -19.10 -4.11
CA LYS A 151 -2.30 -20.51 -3.94
C LYS A 151 -3.49 -21.47 -3.85
N LEU A 152 -4.59 -21.04 -3.23
CA LEU A 152 -5.81 -21.85 -3.14
C LEU A 152 -6.54 -21.92 -4.49
N PHE A 153 -6.62 -20.82 -5.23
CA PHE A 153 -7.25 -20.77 -6.55
C PHE A 153 -6.45 -21.48 -7.65
N ASN A 154 -5.13 -21.58 -7.53
CA ASN A 154 -4.32 -22.33 -8.50
C ASN A 154 -4.58 -23.85 -8.43
N ASN A 155 -5.07 -24.36 -7.30
CA ASN A 155 -5.25 -25.79 -7.04
C ASN A 155 -6.72 -26.24 -7.02
N ALA A 156 -7.67 -25.32 -7.27
CA ALA A 156 -9.09 -25.59 -7.13
C ALA A 156 -9.90 -24.65 -8.03
N ASN A 157 -11.15 -24.98 -8.32
CA ASN A 157 -12.02 -24.00 -8.99
C ASN A 157 -12.32 -22.80 -8.07
N LEU A 158 -12.79 -21.70 -8.66
CA LEU A 158 -13.02 -20.44 -7.94
C LEU A 158 -13.89 -20.61 -6.69
N ARG A 159 -14.92 -21.46 -6.76
CA ARG A 159 -15.81 -21.70 -5.61
C ARG A 159 -15.09 -22.46 -4.49
N GLU A 160 -14.38 -23.52 -4.83
CA GLU A 160 -13.63 -24.36 -3.87
C GLU A 160 -12.45 -23.60 -3.23
N GLY A 161 -11.73 -22.80 -4.03
CA GLY A 161 -10.65 -21.96 -3.53
C GLY A 161 -11.16 -20.91 -2.56
N PHE A 162 -12.31 -20.28 -2.86
CA PHE A 162 -12.93 -19.31 -1.97
C PHE A 162 -13.49 -19.96 -0.70
N HIS A 163 -14.13 -21.13 -0.83
CA HIS A 163 -14.59 -21.92 0.32
C HIS A 163 -13.43 -22.24 1.26
N SER A 164 -12.32 -22.75 0.72
CA SER A 164 -11.12 -23.08 1.50
C SER A 164 -10.55 -21.86 2.21
N ASN A 165 -10.45 -20.72 1.51
CA ASN A 165 -9.96 -19.47 2.09
C ASN A 165 -10.86 -18.96 3.23
N LEU A 166 -12.18 -19.05 3.04
CA LEU A 166 -13.17 -18.66 4.04
C LEU A 166 -13.16 -19.62 5.24
N ALA A 167 -13.08 -20.93 5.02
CA ALA A 167 -13.01 -21.93 6.07
C ALA A 167 -11.78 -21.71 6.96
N ASP A 168 -10.61 -21.49 6.37
CA ASP A 168 -9.36 -21.18 7.09
C ASP A 168 -9.49 -19.90 7.92
N PHE A 169 -10.09 -18.86 7.36
CA PHE A 169 -10.37 -17.63 8.08
C PHE A 169 -11.31 -17.87 9.27
N LEU A 170 -12.46 -18.54 9.07
CA LEU A 170 -13.45 -18.78 10.12
C LEU A 170 -12.89 -19.64 11.25
N LYS A 171 -12.06 -20.64 10.94
CA LYS A 171 -11.33 -21.45 11.92
C LYS A 171 -10.36 -20.62 12.76
N ARG A 172 -9.61 -19.70 12.14
CA ARG A 172 -8.73 -18.75 12.85
C ARG A 172 -9.51 -17.70 13.65
N TYR A 173 -10.68 -17.31 13.15
CA TYR A 173 -11.55 -16.34 13.79
C TYR A 173 -12.18 -16.92 15.07
N SER A 174 -12.63 -18.17 15.04
CA SER A 174 -13.22 -18.84 16.20
C SER A 174 -12.17 -19.15 17.27
N SER A 175 -10.98 -19.65 16.87
CA SER A 175 -9.92 -20.05 17.81
C SER A 175 -9.36 -18.91 18.66
N LYS A 176 -9.43 -17.67 18.18
CA LYS A 176 -8.98 -16.47 18.90
C LYS A 176 -9.98 -15.95 19.93
N ARG A 177 -11.19 -16.51 20.01
CA ARG A 177 -12.27 -15.97 20.85
C ARG A 177 -12.48 -16.79 22.12
N ARG A 178 -12.24 -16.17 23.27
CA ARG A 178 -12.55 -16.75 24.60
C ARG A 178 -14.06 -16.93 24.84
N ARG A 179 -14.91 -16.11 24.22
CA ARG A 179 -16.38 -16.19 24.27
C ARG A 179 -16.91 -16.07 22.83
N PRO A 180 -17.10 -17.19 22.12
CA PRO A 180 -17.51 -17.17 20.72
C PRO A 180 -18.98 -16.75 20.60
N ALA A 181 -19.25 -15.77 19.75
CA ALA A 181 -20.62 -15.33 19.43
C ALA A 181 -21.32 -16.25 18.39
N TYR A 182 -20.53 -17.09 17.71
CA TYR A 182 -20.97 -18.04 16.70
C TYR A 182 -20.46 -19.41 17.11
N ASP A 183 -21.35 -20.39 17.16
CA ASP A 183 -20.99 -21.80 17.31
C ASP A 183 -20.52 -22.40 15.99
N GLU A 184 -20.05 -23.64 16.03
CA GLU A 184 -19.54 -24.33 14.85
C GLU A 184 -20.60 -24.51 13.76
N ILE A 185 -21.86 -24.75 14.15
CA ILE A 185 -22.99 -24.93 13.24
C ILE A 185 -23.24 -23.64 12.45
N ARG A 186 -23.37 -22.49 13.14
CA ARG A 186 -23.57 -21.19 12.50
C ARG A 186 -22.40 -20.79 11.62
N LEU A 187 -21.16 -21.08 12.03
CA LEU A 187 -19.99 -20.80 11.21
C LEU A 187 -20.00 -21.64 9.93
N LYS A 188 -20.43 -22.90 10.00
CA LYS A 188 -20.61 -23.77 8.83
C LYS A 188 -21.73 -23.26 7.92
N GLU A 189 -22.86 -22.82 8.47
CA GLU A 189 -23.94 -22.21 7.70
C GLU A 189 -23.48 -20.94 6.97
N ILE A 190 -22.71 -20.07 7.63
CA ILE A 190 -22.12 -18.87 7.04
C ILE A 190 -21.16 -19.25 5.90
N LEU A 191 -20.27 -20.21 6.13
CA LEU A 191 -19.34 -20.71 5.12
C LEU A 191 -20.07 -21.17 3.86
N GLU A 192 -21.08 -22.05 4.02
CA GLU A 192 -21.85 -22.56 2.90
C GLU A 192 -22.65 -21.47 2.20
N SER A 193 -23.34 -20.61 2.96
CA SER A 193 -24.17 -19.54 2.38
C SER A 193 -23.33 -18.54 1.56
N LEU A 194 -22.18 -18.11 2.09
CA LEU A 194 -21.31 -17.16 1.39
C LEU A 194 -20.63 -17.77 0.17
N THR A 195 -20.26 -19.05 0.25
CA THR A 195 -19.72 -19.80 -0.90
C THR A 195 -20.76 -19.99 -2.02
N ASN A 196 -22.05 -19.82 -1.73
CA ASN A 196 -23.15 -19.92 -2.70
C ASN A 196 -23.85 -18.58 -2.95
N SER A 197 -23.13 -17.47 -2.78
CA SER A 197 -23.71 -16.12 -2.83
C SER A 197 -23.19 -15.26 -3.98
N GLU A 198 -23.75 -14.04 -4.05
CA GLU A 198 -23.33 -12.97 -4.95
C GLU A 198 -21.81 -12.63 -4.84
N MET A 199 -21.12 -13.07 -3.77
CA MET A 199 -19.65 -13.00 -3.66
C MET A 199 -18.91 -13.84 -4.72
N ILE A 200 -19.39 -15.05 -5.00
CA ILE A 200 -18.77 -15.89 -6.04
C ILE A 200 -19.05 -15.31 -7.42
N ASP A 201 -20.26 -14.80 -7.65
CA ASP A 201 -20.62 -14.19 -8.93
C ASP A 201 -19.77 -12.93 -9.18
N PHE A 202 -19.52 -12.12 -8.16
CA PHE A 202 -18.57 -11.01 -8.23
C PHE A 202 -17.15 -11.47 -8.61
N LEU A 203 -16.64 -12.54 -7.99
CA LEU A 203 -15.32 -13.08 -8.35
C LEU A 203 -15.29 -13.59 -9.79
N LYS A 204 -16.36 -14.24 -10.27
CA LYS A 204 -16.46 -14.68 -11.67
C LYS A 204 -16.43 -13.49 -12.63
N PHE A 205 -17.16 -12.41 -12.33
CA PHE A 205 -17.16 -11.20 -13.16
C PHE A 205 -15.75 -10.61 -13.30
N LEU A 206 -14.97 -10.61 -12.22
CA LEU A 206 -13.57 -10.16 -12.24
C LEU A 206 -12.67 -11.10 -13.07
N GLU A 207 -12.92 -12.41 -13.02
CA GLU A 207 -12.14 -13.41 -13.78
C GLU A 207 -12.39 -13.31 -15.29
N ILE A 208 -13.64 -13.06 -15.71
CA ILE A 208 -14.01 -12.93 -17.12
C ILE A 208 -13.91 -11.49 -17.67
N LYS A 209 -13.46 -10.53 -16.84
CA LYS A 209 -13.27 -9.10 -17.17
C LYS A 209 -14.55 -8.39 -17.64
N GLU A 210 -15.68 -8.72 -17.02
CA GLU A 210 -16.96 -8.04 -17.27
C GLU A 210 -17.05 -6.70 -16.52
N THR A 211 -17.86 -5.77 -17.06
CA THR A 211 -18.02 -4.43 -16.46
C THR A 211 -18.95 -4.48 -15.25
N VAL A 212 -18.38 -4.35 -14.05
CA VAL A 212 -19.12 -4.21 -12.79
C VAL A 212 -18.62 -2.98 -12.03
N SER A 213 -19.50 -2.26 -11.35
CA SER A 213 -19.07 -1.21 -10.41
C SER A 213 -18.46 -1.87 -9.17
N ILE A 214 -17.13 -2.05 -9.18
CA ILE A 214 -16.38 -2.63 -8.07
C ILE A 214 -16.61 -1.85 -6.76
N PRO A 215 -16.52 -0.50 -6.74
CA PRO A 215 -16.76 0.25 -5.50
C PRO A 215 -18.14 0.00 -4.91
N ASP A 216 -19.21 0.08 -5.72
CA ASP A 216 -20.57 -0.08 -5.22
C ASP A 216 -20.84 -1.50 -4.74
N THR A 217 -20.33 -2.49 -5.47
CA THR A 217 -20.47 -3.90 -5.14
C THR A 217 -19.77 -4.22 -3.81
N MET A 218 -18.53 -3.76 -3.64
CA MET A 218 -17.78 -3.92 -2.40
C MET A 218 -18.44 -3.19 -1.21
N HIS A 219 -19.01 -2.00 -1.43
CA HIS A 219 -19.82 -1.32 -0.42
C HIS A 219 -21.11 -2.09 -0.07
N GLY A 220 -21.74 -2.73 -1.05
CA GLY A 220 -22.87 -3.64 -0.87
C GLY A 220 -22.50 -4.78 0.07
N PHE A 221 -21.38 -5.45 -0.17
CA PHE A 221 -20.91 -6.58 0.64
C PHE A 221 -20.62 -6.24 2.10
N ILE A 222 -20.23 -5.01 2.43
CA ILE A 222 -20.03 -4.61 3.83
C ILE A 222 -21.34 -4.16 4.51
N LYS A 223 -22.37 -3.74 3.74
CA LYS A 223 -23.63 -3.20 4.26
C LYS A 223 -24.76 -4.24 4.33
N LYS A 224 -24.91 -5.07 3.31
CA LYS A 224 -26.00 -6.04 3.17
C LYS A 224 -25.61 -7.38 3.80
N ARG A 225 -26.52 -7.96 4.57
CA ARG A 225 -26.36 -9.29 5.16
C ARG A 225 -26.60 -10.36 4.09
N ILE A 226 -25.73 -11.37 4.03
CA ILE A 226 -25.93 -12.51 3.12
C ILE A 226 -26.35 -13.76 3.89
N ALA A 227 -25.77 -14.01 5.06
CA ALA A 227 -26.07 -15.15 5.92
C ALA A 227 -26.35 -14.67 7.36
N ASN A 228 -26.24 -15.56 8.35
CA ASN A 228 -26.45 -15.21 9.75
C ASN A 228 -25.25 -14.45 10.38
N GLU A 229 -24.35 -13.85 9.59
CA GLU A 229 -23.22 -13.08 10.10
C GLU A 229 -23.64 -11.69 10.62
N GLY A 230 -23.08 -11.27 11.74
CA GLY A 230 -23.19 -9.89 12.23
C GLY A 230 -22.30 -8.93 11.43
N ALA A 231 -22.57 -7.62 11.52
CA ALA A 231 -21.89 -6.59 10.74
C ALA A 231 -20.35 -6.60 10.88
N HIS A 232 -19.84 -6.91 12.08
CA HIS A 232 -18.39 -7.02 12.30
C HIS A 232 -17.79 -8.23 11.58
N LEU A 233 -18.40 -9.42 11.70
CA LEU A 233 -17.89 -10.62 11.03
C LEU A 233 -17.95 -10.44 9.51
N ARG A 234 -19.03 -9.83 9.00
CA ARG A 234 -19.16 -9.51 7.58
C ARG A 234 -17.98 -8.70 7.03
N ARG A 235 -17.65 -7.58 7.67
CA ARG A 235 -16.54 -6.73 7.25
C ARG A 235 -15.20 -7.46 7.32
N GLU A 236 -15.00 -8.27 8.35
CA GLU A 236 -13.80 -9.10 8.45
C GLU A 236 -13.75 -10.14 7.34
N ILE A 237 -14.87 -10.75 6.93
CA ILE A 237 -14.90 -11.68 5.79
C ILE A 237 -14.60 -10.95 4.48
N VAL A 238 -15.18 -9.77 4.26
CA VAL A 238 -14.91 -8.99 3.04
C VAL A 238 -13.42 -8.62 2.98
N LEU A 239 -12.86 -8.10 4.06
CA LEU A 239 -11.45 -7.71 4.11
C LEU A 239 -10.48 -8.89 4.06
N ASN A 240 -10.80 -10.00 4.73
CA ASN A 240 -9.86 -11.09 4.92
C ASN A 240 -10.02 -12.26 3.95
N CYS A 241 -11.14 -12.33 3.24
CA CYS A 241 -11.43 -13.42 2.30
C CYS A 241 -11.74 -12.87 0.90
N LEU A 242 -12.75 -11.99 0.79
CA LEU A 242 -13.24 -11.55 -0.53
C LEU A 242 -12.25 -10.63 -1.25
N LEU A 243 -11.78 -9.56 -0.60
CA LEU A 243 -10.85 -8.61 -1.21
C LEU A 243 -9.53 -9.28 -1.65
N PRO A 244 -8.86 -10.10 -0.83
CA PRO A 244 -7.67 -10.83 -1.26
C PRO A 244 -7.95 -11.80 -2.40
N ALA A 245 -9.12 -12.46 -2.40
CA ALA A 245 -9.52 -13.34 -3.48
C ALA A 245 -9.71 -12.56 -4.79
N ALA A 246 -10.45 -11.45 -4.74
CA ALA A 246 -10.69 -10.57 -5.86
C ALA A 246 -9.36 -10.04 -6.46
N LEU A 247 -8.44 -9.55 -5.62
CA LEU A 247 -7.12 -9.08 -6.06
C LEU A 247 -6.30 -10.18 -6.76
N SER A 248 -6.46 -11.44 -6.36
CA SER A 248 -5.68 -12.57 -6.90
C SER A 248 -6.10 -13.00 -8.32
N ILE A 249 -7.31 -12.63 -8.75
CA ILE A 249 -7.89 -13.02 -10.04
C ILE A 249 -8.19 -11.83 -10.96
N ALA A 250 -8.37 -10.63 -10.40
CA ALA A 250 -8.72 -9.42 -11.15
C ALA A 250 -7.62 -9.03 -12.16
N ASP A 251 -8.02 -8.33 -13.23
CA ASP A 251 -7.13 -7.58 -14.12
C ASP A 251 -6.62 -6.28 -13.46
N ASP A 252 -5.70 -5.59 -14.13
CA ASP A 252 -5.03 -4.40 -13.61
C ASP A 252 -5.98 -3.23 -13.29
N ASN A 253 -6.98 -2.94 -14.14
CA ASN A 253 -7.95 -1.86 -13.91
C ASN A 253 -8.86 -2.20 -12.73
N SER A 254 -9.29 -3.45 -12.65
CA SER A 254 -10.09 -3.97 -11.56
C SER A 254 -9.35 -3.93 -10.22
N ARG A 255 -8.05 -4.23 -10.21
CA ARG A 255 -7.18 -4.12 -9.02
C ARG A 255 -7.08 -2.68 -8.53
N VAL A 256 -6.90 -1.70 -9.42
CA VAL A 256 -6.89 -0.27 -9.05
C VAL A 256 -8.18 0.11 -8.31
N SER A 257 -9.33 -0.33 -8.81
CA SER A 257 -10.62 -0.08 -8.17
C SER A 257 -10.75 -0.75 -6.79
N LEU A 258 -10.25 -1.98 -6.65
CA LEU A 258 -10.22 -2.71 -5.37
C LEU A 258 -9.30 -2.02 -4.34
N PHE A 259 -8.14 -1.52 -4.76
CA PHE A 259 -7.24 -0.75 -3.88
C PHE A 259 -7.87 0.58 -3.46
N SER A 260 -8.46 1.32 -4.40
CA SER A 260 -9.18 2.56 -4.09
C SER A 260 -10.27 2.33 -3.04
N TRP A 261 -11.03 1.24 -3.17
CA TRP A 261 -12.02 0.83 -2.15
C TRP A 261 -11.36 0.54 -0.80
N PHE A 262 -10.27 -0.24 -0.76
CA PHE A 262 -9.58 -0.59 0.48
C PHE A 262 -9.08 0.65 1.25
N TRP A 263 -8.49 1.62 0.54
CA TRP A 263 -7.93 2.82 1.14
C TRP A 263 -8.99 3.84 1.60
N SER A 264 -10.17 3.84 0.98
CA SER A 264 -11.24 4.81 1.26
C SER A 264 -12.33 4.31 2.20
N THR A 265 -12.43 3.00 2.45
CA THR A 265 -13.54 2.44 3.22
C THR A 265 -13.43 2.72 4.72
N SER A 266 -14.46 3.35 5.29
CA SER A 266 -14.53 3.67 6.72
C SER A 266 -14.66 2.43 7.61
N ALA A 267 -13.99 2.43 8.76
CA ALA A 267 -14.14 1.40 9.77
C ALA A 267 -15.51 1.46 10.47
N LEU A 268 -16.02 0.30 10.91
CA LEU A 268 -17.31 0.22 11.60
C LEU A 268 -17.21 0.66 13.07
N ASN A 269 -16.20 0.14 13.76
CA ASN A 269 -15.96 0.36 15.19
C ASN A 269 -14.45 0.41 15.41
N SER A 270 -14.03 1.13 16.45
CA SER A 270 -12.63 1.10 16.91
C SER A 270 -12.36 -0.17 17.71
N TYR A 271 -11.21 -0.80 17.46
CA TYR A 271 -10.67 -1.86 18.31
C TYR A 271 -10.10 -1.28 19.60
N GLY A 272 -10.57 -1.76 20.75
CA GLY A 272 -10.09 -1.28 22.06
C GLY A 272 -8.60 -1.54 22.30
N ILE A 273 -8.08 -2.70 21.86
CA ILE A 273 -6.64 -3.03 21.92
C ILE A 273 -5.81 -2.04 21.09
N LEU A 274 -6.30 -1.64 19.91
CA LEU A 274 -5.62 -0.70 19.04
C LEU A 274 -5.67 0.71 19.63
N LYS A 275 -6.80 1.13 20.21
CA LYS A 275 -6.92 2.42 20.90
C LYS A 275 -5.95 2.53 22.09
N LYS A 276 -5.70 1.42 22.78
CA LYS A 276 -4.73 1.37 23.89
C LYS A 276 -3.29 1.43 23.41
N ARG A 277 -2.95 0.72 22.33
CA ARG A 277 -1.58 0.63 21.79
C ARG A 277 -1.19 1.81 20.91
N PHE A 278 -2.16 2.40 20.21
CA PHE A 278 -1.99 3.52 19.27
C PHE A 278 -2.96 4.65 19.64
N PRO A 279 -2.76 5.34 20.78
CA PRO A 279 -3.70 6.35 21.27
C PRO A 279 -3.85 7.56 20.33
N ASN A 280 -2.81 7.85 19.53
CA ASN A 280 -2.74 9.01 18.66
C ASN A 280 -3.15 8.73 17.20
N ILE A 281 -3.33 7.45 16.81
CA ILE A 281 -3.74 7.09 15.45
C ILE A 281 -5.26 6.90 15.42
N PRO A 282 -5.99 7.64 14.58
CA PRO A 282 -7.41 7.39 14.39
C PRO A 282 -7.64 6.03 13.70
N GLN A 283 -8.76 5.40 14.02
CA GLN A 283 -9.23 4.17 13.40
C GLN A 283 -10.42 4.45 12.48
N ASN A 284 -10.33 5.50 11.66
CA ASN A 284 -11.41 5.98 10.81
C ASN A 284 -11.60 5.08 9.58
N PHE A 285 -10.52 4.47 9.10
CA PHE A 285 -10.51 3.62 7.90
C PHE A 285 -10.08 2.20 8.20
N LEU A 286 -10.54 1.25 7.37
CA LEU A 286 -10.22 -0.17 7.53
C LEU A 286 -8.72 -0.43 7.40
N TRP A 287 -8.03 0.22 6.46
CA TRP A 287 -6.59 0.05 6.26
C TRP A 287 -5.79 0.43 7.50
N GLN A 288 -6.20 1.46 8.26
CA GLN A 288 -5.52 1.88 9.50
C GLN A 288 -5.55 0.75 10.53
N GLN A 289 -6.71 0.10 10.66
CA GLN A 289 -6.87 -1.04 11.56
C GLN A 289 -6.03 -2.24 11.09
N GLN A 290 -6.01 -2.52 9.78
CA GLN A 290 -5.21 -3.61 9.21
C GLN A 290 -3.71 -3.39 9.39
N GLY A 291 -3.22 -2.16 9.17
CA GLY A 291 -1.83 -1.79 9.40
C GLY A 291 -1.44 -1.92 10.87
N MET A 292 -2.28 -1.43 11.79
CA MET A 292 -2.01 -1.50 13.22
C MET A 292 -1.97 -2.96 13.72
N LEU A 293 -2.86 -3.81 13.19
CA LEU A 293 -2.88 -5.24 13.51
C LEU A 293 -1.65 -5.97 12.97
N GLU A 294 -1.18 -5.62 11.76
CA GLU A 294 0.05 -6.21 11.21
C GLU A 294 1.28 -5.76 11.99
N TYR A 295 1.38 -4.46 12.33
CA TYR A 295 2.45 -3.95 13.17
C TYR A 295 2.54 -4.71 14.50
N ILE A 296 1.41 -4.89 15.19
CA ILE A 296 1.38 -5.64 16.46
C ILE A 296 1.83 -7.10 16.25
N LYS A 297 1.43 -7.71 15.13
CA LYS A 297 1.78 -9.11 14.83
C LYS A 297 3.28 -9.26 14.61
N GLU A 298 3.91 -8.35 13.87
CA GLU A 298 5.33 -8.43 13.53
C GLU A 298 6.23 -8.02 14.72
N ASN A 299 5.84 -7.01 15.51
CA ASN A 299 6.64 -6.51 16.64
C ASN A 299 6.27 -7.12 18.01
N GLY A 300 5.15 -7.85 18.10
CA GLY A 300 4.73 -8.57 19.30
C GLY A 300 5.33 -9.98 19.45
N ARG A 301 6.06 -10.44 18.44
CA ARG A 301 6.99 -11.58 18.48
C ARG A 301 8.39 -10.97 18.29
N GLN A 302 9.44 -11.53 18.91
CA GLN A 302 10.79 -10.97 18.78
C GLN A 302 11.14 -10.67 17.31
N PRO A 303 11.78 -9.52 17.03
CA PRO A 303 11.93 -9.00 15.68
C PRO A 303 13.05 -9.75 14.96
N ASP A 304 12.72 -10.92 14.43
CA ASP A 304 13.52 -11.56 13.40
C ASP A 304 12.71 -11.51 12.10
N TYR A 305 13.30 -10.83 11.10
CA TYR A 305 12.91 -10.82 9.69
C TYR A 305 11.67 -10.01 9.26
N ILE A 306 11.86 -8.72 8.96
CA ILE A 306 11.09 -8.01 7.93
C ILE A 306 12.03 -7.36 6.90
N SER A 307 12.97 -8.14 6.33
CA SER A 307 13.75 -7.67 5.17
C SER A 307 14.02 -8.68 4.06
N GLU A 308 13.51 -9.91 4.11
CA GLU A 308 13.77 -10.88 3.02
C GLU A 308 12.53 -11.49 2.36
N THR A 309 11.37 -11.51 3.03
CA THR A 309 10.21 -12.24 2.48
C THR A 309 9.35 -11.43 1.52
N ALA A 310 9.52 -10.10 1.46
CA ALA A 310 8.86 -9.26 0.45
C ALA A 310 9.50 -9.44 -0.95
N ASN A 311 10.70 -10.02 -1.02
CA ASN A 311 11.44 -10.30 -2.26
C ASN A 311 11.18 -11.70 -2.84
N THR A 312 10.32 -12.53 -2.24
CA THR A 312 10.14 -13.90 -2.71
C THR A 312 9.05 -14.00 -3.79
N TYR A 313 9.42 -13.68 -5.03
CA TYR A 313 8.96 -14.21 -6.33
C TYR A 313 7.46 -14.26 -6.70
N GLY A 314 6.51 -14.02 -5.79
CA GLY A 314 5.07 -13.91 -6.09
C GLY A 314 4.52 -12.49 -5.97
N PHE A 315 5.32 -11.56 -5.45
CA PHE A 315 4.93 -10.16 -5.29
C PHE A 315 4.92 -9.42 -6.64
N ALA A 316 5.94 -9.61 -7.48
CA ALA A 316 6.03 -8.97 -8.80
C ALA A 316 4.90 -9.41 -9.76
N GLU A 317 4.44 -10.66 -9.71
CA GLU A 317 3.33 -11.15 -10.53
C GLU A 317 1.96 -10.63 -10.09
N ILE A 318 1.74 -10.48 -8.77
CA ILE A 318 0.52 -9.83 -8.26
C ILE A 318 0.53 -8.36 -8.64
N LEU A 319 1.71 -7.74 -8.65
CA LEU A 319 1.96 -6.34 -8.91
C LEU A 319 2.21 -6.02 -10.41
N SER A 320 1.72 -6.79 -11.38
CA SER A 320 1.87 -6.43 -12.81
C SER A 320 1.23 -5.06 -13.17
N PHE A 321 0.29 -4.58 -12.35
CA PHE A 321 -0.31 -3.23 -12.40
C PHE A 321 0.50 -2.16 -11.64
N TYR A 322 1.60 -2.58 -11.00
CA TYR A 322 2.54 -1.79 -10.22
C TYR A 322 3.86 -1.81 -11.01
N LYS A 323 4.18 -0.73 -11.72
CA LYS A 323 5.47 -0.66 -12.42
C LYS A 323 6.56 -0.28 -11.43
N LEU A 324 7.56 -1.16 -11.30
CA LEU A 324 8.87 -0.86 -10.73
C LEU A 324 9.76 -0.35 -11.86
N GLY A 325 10.19 0.92 -11.77
CA GLY A 325 11.17 1.47 -12.68
C GLY A 325 10.65 1.76 -14.10
N ARG A 326 11.21 2.85 -14.65
CA ARG A 326 10.95 3.51 -15.94
C ARG A 326 9.49 3.91 -16.24
N LEU A 327 9.32 5.21 -16.48
CA LEU A 327 8.19 5.76 -17.20
C LEU A 327 8.11 5.11 -18.59
N PRO A 328 6.99 4.49 -19.01
CA PRO A 328 6.81 4.17 -20.40
C PRO A 328 6.54 5.48 -21.17
N LEU A 329 7.46 5.88 -22.04
CA LEU A 329 7.31 7.04 -22.94
C LEU A 329 6.29 6.81 -24.08
N GLU A 330 5.71 5.62 -24.23
CA GLU A 330 4.88 5.27 -25.40
C GLU A 330 3.36 5.39 -25.21
N PHE A 331 2.86 6.20 -24.27
CA PHE A 331 1.42 6.52 -24.19
C PHE A 331 1.08 7.98 -24.49
N PHE A 332 2.02 8.71 -25.09
CA PHE A 332 1.81 10.09 -25.54
C PHE A 332 1.88 10.21 -27.07
N GLU A 333 1.18 9.33 -27.80
CA GLU A 333 0.70 9.66 -29.14
C GLU A 333 -0.77 9.26 -29.25
N ASP A 334 -1.60 10.31 -29.41
CA ASP A 334 -3.03 10.46 -29.71
C ASP A 334 -4.12 9.89 -28.77
#